data_AF-A0A1G4VAX9-F1
#
_entry.id   AF-A0A1G4VAX9-F1
#
_cell.length_a   1.000
_cell.length_b   1.000
_cell.length_c   1.000
_cell.angle_alpha   90.00
_cell.angle_beta   90.00
_cell.angle_gamma   90.00
#
_symmetry.space_group_name_H-M   'P 1'
#
loop_
_entity.id
_entity.type
_entity.pdbx_description
1 polymer ?
#
loop_
_entity_poly.entity_id
_entity_poly.type
_entity_poly.pdbx_seq_one_letter_code
_entity_poly.pdbx_strand_id
1 'polypeptide(L)'
;MSYEAGEIYFVREVSEGEQLSPFVKIGLVKSPRVSATRLSEHQTGNPRRLLIPEGHIVATDAVSLVEAQLHRRYASNRVGGEWFSFESDKQLLQVISDTRALAIDAEKLAFVFVQADNFQKSASNGETVKATDSDLEIATRLADATAKMAFCKKIESDINEKLKEAVREGEDVGTVQNRTYKPKFDEAAFADKHPEVYSKYLELEPFWYSRFLSNKKVEASEGLGAEFELAITEIQSLMSAIGGTSDAYKISEPTMLVTQLKALADWDLKYATAQMKVACGVNEAIEGVCSWKRYQDSKQEFDLKKFTGEHPDFYMEYLTDAVTKEYVLRPRGNART
;
A
#
# COMPACT_ATOMS: atom_id res chain seq x y z
N MET A 1 -3.39 4.96 -0.02
CA MET A 1 -4.70 4.29 0.01
C MET A 1 -5.71 5.41 0.06
N SER A 2 -6.57 5.48 -0.94
CA SER A 2 -7.71 6.38 -0.94
C SER A 2 -8.90 5.66 -0.31
N TYR A 3 -9.65 6.37 0.52
CA TYR A 3 -10.96 5.96 1.03
C TYR A 3 -11.95 6.09 -0.12
N GLU A 4 -11.89 5.13 -1.02
CA GLU A 4 -12.73 5.09 -2.21
C GLU A 4 -13.92 4.17 -1.95
N ALA A 5 -15.09 4.74 -2.18
CA ALA A 5 -16.33 3.99 -2.21
C ALA A 5 -16.32 2.97 -3.34
N GLY A 6 -16.97 1.84 -3.12
CA GLY A 6 -17.04 0.76 -4.08
C GLY A 6 -17.84 -0.44 -3.59
N GLU A 7 -17.76 -1.53 -4.36
CA GLU A 7 -18.45 -2.78 -4.06
C GLU A 7 -17.44 -3.93 -4.00
N ILE A 8 -17.57 -4.77 -2.97
CA ILE A 8 -17.01 -6.12 -2.92
C ILE A 8 -18.04 -7.07 -3.50
N TYR A 9 -17.63 -7.94 -4.41
CA TYR A 9 -18.51 -8.92 -5.04
C TYR A 9 -17.95 -10.34 -4.91
N PHE A 10 -18.86 -11.31 -4.82
CA PHE A 10 -18.55 -12.73 -4.77
C PHE A 10 -19.14 -13.41 -6.01
N VAL A 11 -18.29 -13.74 -6.98
CA VAL A 11 -18.69 -14.41 -8.22
C VAL A 11 -18.60 -15.91 -8.04
N ARG A 12 -19.66 -16.62 -8.46
CA ARG A 12 -19.72 -18.07 -8.55
C ARG A 12 -19.62 -18.51 -10.02
N GLU A 13 -19.06 -19.69 -10.21
CA GLU A 13 -18.99 -20.37 -11.50
C GLU A 13 -20.02 -21.50 -11.55
N VAL A 14 -20.74 -21.63 -12.66
CA VAL A 14 -21.65 -22.75 -12.92
C VAL A 14 -20.88 -23.89 -13.58
N SER A 15 -20.88 -25.07 -12.97
CA SER A 15 -20.24 -26.28 -13.51
C SER A 15 -21.08 -26.94 -14.61
N GLU A 16 -20.47 -27.89 -15.33
CA GLU A 16 -21.19 -28.76 -16.27
C GLU A 16 -22.23 -29.58 -15.50
N GLY A 17 -23.51 -29.20 -15.62
CA GLY A 17 -24.62 -29.76 -14.83
C GLY A 17 -25.47 -28.75 -14.06
N GLU A 18 -25.30 -27.44 -14.31
CA GLU A 18 -26.07 -26.33 -13.69
C GLU A 18 -25.90 -26.18 -12.17
N GLN A 19 -24.93 -26.88 -11.58
CA GLN A 19 -24.58 -26.73 -10.16
C GLN A 19 -23.56 -25.60 -9.97
N LEU A 20 -23.61 -24.95 -8.81
CA LEU A 20 -22.59 -23.96 -8.45
C LEU A 20 -21.32 -24.69 -8.02
N SER A 21 -20.18 -24.27 -8.57
CA SER A 21 -18.89 -24.76 -8.11
C SER A 21 -18.61 -24.29 -6.66
N PRO A 22 -17.71 -24.99 -5.93
CA PRO A 22 -17.23 -24.54 -4.63
C PRO A 22 -16.29 -23.32 -4.73
N PHE A 23 -15.89 -22.95 -5.95
CA PHE A 23 -14.98 -21.85 -6.19
C PHE A 23 -15.71 -20.52 -6.25
N VAL A 24 -15.19 -19.56 -5.50
CA VAL A 24 -15.73 -18.22 -5.38
C VAL A 24 -14.63 -17.22 -5.69
N LYS A 25 -14.87 -16.34 -6.66
CA LYS A 25 -13.97 -15.22 -6.93
C LYS A 25 -14.42 -14.03 -6.08
N ILE A 26 -13.53 -13.56 -5.22
CA ILE A 26 -13.74 -12.38 -4.38
C ILE A 26 -13.01 -11.21 -5.04
N GLY A 27 -13.75 -10.22 -5.50
CA GLY A 27 -13.17 -9.05 -6.16
C GLY A 27 -13.78 -7.74 -5.70
N LEU A 28 -13.16 -6.65 -6.12
CA LEU A 28 -13.64 -5.30 -5.86
C LEU A 28 -13.89 -4.51 -7.13
N VAL A 29 -14.72 -3.48 -7.02
CA VAL A 29 -14.88 -2.40 -8.00
C VAL A 29 -14.98 -1.07 -7.28
N LYS A 30 -14.41 -0.02 -7.85
CA LYS A 30 -14.41 1.34 -7.31
C LYS A 30 -15.48 2.19 -8.00
N SER A 31 -16.21 2.97 -7.23
CA SER A 31 -17.21 3.93 -7.74
C SER A 31 -16.57 4.91 -8.73
N PRO A 32 -17.25 5.27 -9.84
CA PRO A 32 -18.65 5.01 -10.19
C PRO A 32 -18.91 3.67 -10.91
N ARG A 33 -17.92 2.79 -11.04
CA ARG A 33 -18.13 1.48 -11.67
C ARG A 33 -18.86 0.53 -10.73
N VAL A 34 -19.64 -0.39 -11.30
CA VAL A 34 -20.45 -1.37 -10.56
C VAL A 34 -20.04 -2.81 -10.86
N SER A 35 -20.35 -3.73 -9.94
CA SER A 35 -20.00 -5.14 -10.02
C SER A 35 -20.60 -5.83 -11.26
N ALA A 36 -21.78 -5.41 -11.71
CA ALA A 36 -22.41 -5.92 -12.93
C ALA A 36 -21.55 -5.70 -14.20
N THR A 37 -20.98 -4.50 -14.37
CA THR A 37 -20.03 -4.22 -15.47
C THR A 37 -18.74 -5.03 -15.35
N ARG A 38 -18.31 -5.35 -14.12
CA ARG A 38 -17.10 -6.14 -13.90
C ARG A 38 -17.33 -7.63 -14.16
N LEU A 39 -18.54 -8.13 -13.91
CA LEU A 39 -18.95 -9.51 -14.21
C LEU A 39 -18.89 -9.80 -15.72
N SER A 40 -19.37 -8.89 -16.57
CA SER A 40 -19.32 -9.08 -18.03
C SER A 40 -17.89 -9.08 -18.58
N GLU A 41 -16.99 -8.27 -18.01
CA GLU A 41 -15.55 -8.30 -18.31
C GLU A 41 -14.88 -9.62 -17.90
N HIS A 42 -15.28 -10.20 -16.76
CA HIS A 42 -14.76 -11.51 -16.36
C HIS A 42 -15.31 -12.64 -17.24
N GLN A 43 -16.55 -12.51 -17.75
CA GLN A 43 -17.19 -13.52 -18.59
C GLN A 43 -16.56 -13.62 -19.99
N THR A 44 -16.07 -12.52 -20.56
CA THR A 44 -15.57 -12.45 -21.95
C THR A 44 -14.34 -13.34 -22.20
N GLY A 45 -13.65 -13.78 -21.14
CA GLY A 45 -12.53 -14.74 -21.22
C GLY A 45 -12.75 -16.06 -20.49
N ASN A 46 -13.91 -16.28 -19.83
CA ASN A 46 -14.17 -17.49 -19.06
C ASN A 46 -15.06 -18.47 -19.86
N PRO A 47 -14.62 -19.71 -20.10
CA PRO A 47 -15.43 -20.71 -20.80
C PRO A 47 -16.68 -21.13 -20.02
N ARG A 48 -16.69 -20.97 -18.69
CA ARG A 48 -17.85 -21.28 -17.85
C ARG A 48 -18.66 -20.04 -17.54
N ARG A 49 -19.96 -20.24 -17.28
CA ARG A 49 -20.88 -19.16 -16.94
C ARG A 49 -20.59 -18.64 -15.53
N LEU A 50 -20.41 -17.33 -15.41
CA LEU A 50 -20.22 -16.63 -14.15
C LEU A 50 -21.51 -15.92 -13.74
N LEU A 51 -21.79 -15.91 -12.44
CA LEU A 51 -22.90 -15.14 -11.86
C LEU A 51 -22.54 -14.61 -10.48
N ILE A 52 -23.15 -13.49 -10.10
CA ILE A 52 -23.12 -12.96 -8.74
C ILE A 52 -24.51 -13.24 -8.16
N PRO A 53 -24.64 -14.18 -7.21
CA PRO A 53 -25.94 -14.46 -6.61
C PRO A 53 -26.48 -13.23 -5.85
N GLU A 54 -27.78 -13.20 -5.60
CA GLU A 54 -28.37 -12.12 -4.80
C GLU A 54 -27.74 -12.05 -3.39
N GLY A 55 -27.52 -10.85 -2.87
CA GLY A 55 -26.88 -10.63 -1.57
C GLY A 55 -25.37 -10.85 -1.54
N HIS A 56 -24.72 -11.20 -2.67
CA HIS A 56 -23.27 -11.41 -2.79
C HIS A 56 -22.52 -10.14 -3.22
N ILE A 57 -23.10 -8.98 -2.91
CA ILE A 57 -22.50 -7.66 -3.12
C ILE A 57 -22.52 -6.94 -1.77
N VAL A 58 -21.40 -6.34 -1.40
CA VAL A 58 -21.25 -5.52 -0.20
C VAL A 58 -20.67 -4.17 -0.60
N ALA A 59 -21.45 -3.11 -0.44
CA ALA A 59 -20.99 -1.73 -0.65
C ALA A 59 -20.20 -1.25 0.58
N THR A 60 -19.19 -0.41 0.36
CA THR A 60 -18.37 0.19 1.43
C THR A 60 -17.66 1.44 0.92
N ASP A 61 -17.42 2.41 1.81
CA ASP A 61 -16.67 3.64 1.55
C ASP A 61 -15.15 3.45 1.53
N ALA A 62 -14.67 2.25 1.87
CA ALA A 62 -13.25 1.91 1.88
C ALA A 62 -13.01 0.55 1.21
N VAL A 63 -13.39 0.42 -0.05
CA VAL A 63 -13.46 -0.87 -0.76
C VAL A 63 -12.12 -1.62 -0.82
N SER A 64 -11.01 -0.91 -1.04
CA SER A 64 -9.68 -1.54 -1.10
C SER A 64 -9.23 -2.09 0.26
N LEU A 65 -9.71 -1.50 1.37
CA LEU A 65 -9.41 -2.00 2.70
C LEU A 65 -10.18 -3.27 3.00
N VAL A 66 -11.49 -3.24 2.76
CA VAL A 66 -12.37 -4.36 3.09
C VAL A 66 -11.95 -5.60 2.30
N GLU A 67 -11.63 -5.42 1.01
CA GLU A 67 -11.11 -6.51 0.18
C GLU A 67 -9.80 -7.10 0.72
N ALA A 68 -8.84 -6.24 1.07
CA ALA A 68 -7.54 -6.69 1.55
C ALA A 68 -7.66 -7.47 2.87
N GLN A 69 -8.51 -7.01 3.79
CA GLN A 69 -8.77 -7.72 5.04
C GLN A 69 -9.49 -9.05 4.81
N LEU A 70 -10.43 -9.07 3.87
CA LEU A 70 -11.18 -10.27 3.52
C LEU A 70 -10.28 -11.35 2.90
N HIS A 71 -9.46 -10.97 1.91
CA HIS A 71 -8.50 -11.87 1.27
C HIS A 71 -7.51 -12.46 2.26
N ARG A 72 -7.15 -11.71 3.31
CA ARG A 72 -6.32 -12.20 4.41
C ARG A 72 -7.08 -13.17 5.30
N ARG A 73 -8.26 -12.79 5.82
CA ARG A 73 -9.01 -13.60 6.79
C ARG A 73 -9.30 -15.00 6.25
N TYR A 74 -9.49 -15.10 4.93
CA TYR A 74 -9.75 -16.36 4.24
C TYR A 74 -8.59 -16.79 3.34
N ALA A 75 -7.35 -16.39 3.65
CA ALA A 75 -6.18 -16.76 2.87
C ALA A 75 -5.97 -18.28 2.79
N SER A 76 -6.31 -19.02 3.86
CA SER A 76 -6.27 -20.50 3.89
C SER A 76 -7.27 -21.14 2.91
N ASN A 77 -8.32 -20.43 2.54
CA ASN A 77 -9.30 -20.87 1.54
C ASN A 77 -8.88 -20.49 0.10
N ARG A 78 -7.78 -19.75 -0.08
CA ARG A 78 -7.37 -19.22 -1.39
C ARG A 78 -6.74 -20.32 -2.25
N VAL A 79 -7.30 -20.53 -3.44
CA VAL A 79 -6.81 -21.53 -4.40
C VAL A 79 -5.86 -20.92 -5.42
N GLY A 80 -6.08 -19.65 -5.79
CA GLY A 80 -5.18 -18.94 -6.70
C GLY A 80 -5.74 -17.62 -7.19
N GLY A 81 -4.89 -16.60 -7.34
CA GLY A 81 -5.35 -15.27 -7.75
C GLY A 81 -6.45 -14.75 -6.82
N GLU A 82 -7.61 -14.38 -7.36
CA GLU A 82 -8.77 -13.89 -6.58
C GLU A 82 -9.77 -15.02 -6.22
N TRP A 83 -9.40 -16.29 -6.42
CA TRP A 83 -10.30 -17.44 -6.22
C TRP A 83 -10.08 -18.14 -4.88
N PHE A 84 -11.19 -18.45 -4.23
CA PHE A 84 -11.28 -19.12 -2.93
C PHE A 84 -12.17 -20.36 -3.04
N SER A 85 -11.91 -21.36 -2.22
CA SER A 85 -12.73 -22.58 -2.11
C SER A 85 -13.35 -22.63 -0.72
N PHE A 86 -14.68 -22.70 -0.68
CA PHE A 86 -15.44 -22.87 0.55
C PHE A 86 -16.14 -24.23 0.53
N GLU A 87 -16.15 -24.91 1.67
CA GLU A 87 -16.68 -26.28 1.80
C GLU A 87 -18.21 -26.30 1.71
N SER A 88 -18.87 -25.19 2.01
CA SER A 88 -20.32 -25.08 1.96
C SER A 88 -20.80 -23.66 1.68
N ASP A 89 -22.02 -23.53 1.15
CA ASP A 89 -22.67 -22.23 0.98
C ASP A 89 -22.89 -21.51 2.32
N LYS A 90 -23.00 -22.25 3.43
CA LYS A 90 -23.08 -21.67 4.78
C LYS A 90 -21.79 -20.93 5.14
N GLN A 91 -20.63 -21.48 4.79
CA GLN A 91 -19.34 -20.84 5.00
C GLN A 91 -19.22 -19.56 4.14
N LEU A 92 -19.65 -19.61 2.89
CA LEU A 92 -19.68 -18.43 2.02
C LEU A 92 -20.59 -17.32 2.58
N LEU A 93 -21.78 -17.67 3.08
CA LEU A 93 -22.67 -16.69 3.71
C LEU A 93 -22.05 -16.08 4.97
N GLN A 94 -21.28 -16.85 5.75
CA GLN A 94 -20.50 -16.32 6.87
C GLN A 94 -19.44 -15.33 6.39
N VAL A 95 -18.70 -15.65 5.33
CA VAL A 95 -17.68 -14.77 4.72
C VAL A 95 -18.32 -13.44 4.28
N ILE A 96 -19.49 -13.49 3.66
CA ILE A 96 -20.24 -12.29 3.25
C ILE A 96 -20.70 -11.49 4.47
N SER A 97 -21.17 -12.16 5.53
CA SER A 97 -21.53 -11.51 6.79
C SER A 97 -20.33 -10.81 7.43
N ASP A 98 -19.19 -11.49 7.50
CA ASP A 98 -17.92 -10.94 7.98
C ASP A 98 -17.50 -9.72 7.16
N THR A 99 -17.68 -9.78 5.83
CA THR A 99 -17.39 -8.66 4.93
C THR A 99 -18.25 -7.44 5.24
N ARG A 100 -19.54 -7.63 5.55
CA ARG A 100 -20.43 -6.55 5.97
C ARG A 100 -19.99 -5.95 7.29
N ALA A 101 -19.58 -6.77 8.26
CA ALA A 101 -19.04 -6.28 9.53
C ALA A 101 -17.76 -5.46 9.30
N LEU A 102 -16.86 -5.95 8.44
CA LEU A 102 -15.66 -5.21 8.03
C LEU A 102 -15.99 -3.89 7.34
N ALA A 103 -17.03 -3.84 6.50
CA ALA A 103 -17.48 -2.60 5.87
C ALA A 103 -17.97 -1.57 6.90
N ILE A 104 -18.76 -1.99 7.88
CA ILE A 104 -19.24 -1.12 8.98
C ILE A 104 -18.08 -0.59 9.81
N ASP A 105 -17.11 -1.45 10.14
CA ASP A 105 -15.92 -1.02 10.87
C ASP A 105 -15.10 -0.04 10.02
N ALA A 106 -14.94 -0.31 8.72
CA ALA A 106 -14.23 0.55 7.81
C ALA A 106 -14.84 1.96 7.70
N GLU A 107 -16.16 2.10 7.75
CA GLU A 107 -16.84 3.40 7.78
C GLU A 107 -16.45 4.22 9.03
N LYS A 108 -16.42 3.60 10.20
CA LYS A 108 -15.97 4.27 11.44
C LYS A 108 -14.51 4.71 11.33
N LEU A 109 -13.67 3.87 10.72
CA LEU A 109 -12.26 4.17 10.50
C LEU A 109 -12.11 5.33 9.50
N ALA A 110 -12.91 5.37 8.43
CA ALA A 110 -12.90 6.42 7.42
C ALA A 110 -13.14 7.81 8.02
N PHE A 111 -14.03 7.93 9.01
CA PHE A 111 -14.25 9.18 9.73
C PHE A 111 -12.96 9.72 10.37
N VAL A 112 -12.13 8.87 10.98
CA VAL A 112 -10.85 9.26 11.59
C VAL A 112 -9.89 9.86 10.54
N PHE A 113 -9.84 9.26 9.35
CA PHE A 113 -8.98 9.77 8.28
C PHE A 113 -9.46 11.10 7.72
N VAL A 114 -10.77 11.26 7.53
CA VAL A 114 -11.35 12.55 7.11
C VAL A 114 -11.03 13.65 8.13
N GLN A 115 -11.14 13.36 9.43
CA GLN A 115 -10.77 14.31 10.48
C GLN A 115 -9.27 14.64 10.45
N ALA A 116 -8.40 13.64 10.30
CA ALA A 116 -6.96 13.86 10.17
C ALA A 116 -6.60 14.72 8.95
N ASP A 117 -7.26 14.51 7.81
CA ASP A 117 -7.07 15.30 6.58
C ASP A 117 -7.58 16.74 6.73
N ASN A 118 -8.67 16.95 7.49
CA ASN A 118 -9.16 18.28 7.82
C ASN A 118 -8.13 19.04 8.66
N PHE A 119 -7.58 18.42 9.71
CA PHE A 119 -6.53 19.03 10.51
C PHE A 119 -5.25 19.27 9.70
N GLN A 120 -4.93 18.38 8.75
CA GLN A 120 -3.77 18.53 7.89
C GLN A 120 -3.76 19.85 7.11
N LYS A 121 -4.93 20.39 6.76
CA LYS A 121 -5.11 21.66 6.03
C LYS A 121 -5.35 22.87 6.96
N SER A 122 -5.17 22.70 8.26
CA SER A 122 -5.34 23.76 9.26
C SER A 122 -4.00 24.10 9.92
N ALA A 123 -3.73 25.39 10.12
CA ALA A 123 -2.49 25.83 10.75
C ALA A 123 -2.47 25.38 12.22
N SER A 124 -1.30 24.98 12.72
CA SER A 124 -1.12 24.66 14.13
C SER A 124 -1.13 25.95 14.97
N ASN A 125 -1.68 25.89 16.18
CA ASN A 125 -1.79 27.03 17.10
C ASN A 125 -0.47 27.37 17.84
N GLY A 126 0.58 26.58 17.67
CA GLY A 126 1.88 26.75 18.37
C GLY A 126 1.92 26.17 19.79
N GLU A 127 0.82 25.59 20.27
CA GLU A 127 0.73 25.04 21.62
C GLU A 127 1.19 23.58 21.67
N THR A 128 1.77 23.19 22.81
CA THR A 128 2.09 21.81 23.14
C THR A 128 1.24 21.38 24.34
N VAL A 129 0.46 20.31 24.17
CA VAL A 129 -0.39 19.77 25.24
C VAL A 129 0.27 18.58 25.92
N LYS A 130 -0.07 18.33 27.18
CA LYS A 130 0.39 17.13 27.89
C LYS A 130 -0.31 15.89 27.35
N ALA A 131 0.42 14.79 27.25
CA ALA A 131 -0.15 13.50 26.84
C ALA A 131 -1.15 12.97 27.87
N THR A 132 -2.26 12.46 27.38
CA THR A 132 -3.20 11.64 28.15
C THR A 132 -2.85 10.16 28.03
N ASP A 133 -3.43 9.31 28.89
CA ASP A 133 -3.25 7.85 28.80
C ASP A 133 -3.71 7.31 27.44
N SER A 134 -4.78 7.87 26.87
CA SER A 134 -5.26 7.50 25.53
C SER A 134 -4.26 7.87 24.44
N ASP A 135 -3.58 9.01 24.55
CA ASP A 135 -2.52 9.40 23.61
C ASP A 135 -1.34 8.42 23.68
N LEU A 136 -0.96 8.00 24.88
CA LEU A 136 0.11 7.01 25.07
C LEU A 136 -0.27 5.65 24.47
N GLU A 137 -1.51 5.18 24.61
CA GLU A 137 -1.98 3.94 23.98
C GLU A 137 -1.92 4.01 22.44
N ILE A 138 -2.36 5.12 21.83
CA ILE A 138 -2.27 5.31 20.38
C ILE A 138 -0.80 5.38 19.95
N ALA A 139 0.06 6.01 20.75
CA ALA A 139 1.49 6.12 20.48
C ALA A 139 2.19 4.75 20.50
N THR A 140 1.87 3.90 21.48
CA THR A 140 2.38 2.52 21.54
C THR A 140 1.95 1.71 20.33
N ARG A 141 0.66 1.80 19.94
CA ARG A 141 0.16 1.14 18.71
C ARG A 141 0.88 1.63 17.45
N LEU A 142 1.19 2.93 17.39
CA LEU A 142 1.94 3.52 16.29
C LEU A 142 3.39 3.00 16.26
N ALA A 143 4.03 2.86 17.42
CA ALA A 143 5.37 2.27 17.56
C ALA A 143 5.38 0.80 17.14
N ASP A 144 4.42 0.00 17.59
CA ASP A 144 4.24 -1.41 17.19
C ASP A 144 4.08 -1.55 15.68
N ALA A 145 3.19 -0.76 15.08
CA ALA A 145 2.95 -0.80 13.63
C ALA A 145 4.20 -0.38 12.84
N THR A 146 4.95 0.60 13.36
CA THR A 146 6.24 1.03 12.78
C THR A 146 7.27 -0.10 12.83
N ALA A 147 7.37 -0.79 13.97
CA ALA A 147 8.26 -1.94 14.14
C ALA A 147 7.88 -3.09 13.20
N LYS A 148 6.59 -3.46 13.15
CA LYS A 148 6.06 -4.48 12.21
C LYS A 148 6.40 -4.15 10.76
N MET A 149 6.22 -2.89 10.36
CA MET A 149 6.56 -2.40 9.02
C MET A 149 8.05 -2.53 8.72
N ALA A 150 8.92 -2.21 9.68
CA ALA A 150 10.36 -2.34 9.54
C ALA A 150 10.78 -3.80 9.32
N PHE A 151 10.22 -4.75 10.11
CA PHE A 151 10.45 -6.18 9.90
C PHE A 151 10.04 -6.66 8.51
N CYS A 152 8.83 -6.27 8.06
CA CYS A 152 8.35 -6.66 6.73
C CYS A 152 9.25 -6.10 5.61
N LYS A 153 9.71 -4.84 5.73
CA LYS A 153 10.64 -4.24 4.75
C LYS A 153 11.99 -4.94 4.73
N LYS A 154 12.49 -5.39 5.89
CA LYS A 154 13.74 -6.16 5.96
C LYS A 154 13.62 -7.47 5.20
N ILE A 155 12.60 -8.27 5.50
CA ILE A 155 12.34 -9.54 4.80
C ILE A 155 12.17 -9.32 3.30
N GLU A 156 11.43 -8.27 2.90
CA GLU A 156 11.28 -7.91 1.48
C GLU A 156 12.63 -7.57 0.82
N SER A 157 13.54 -6.91 1.52
CA SER A 157 14.91 -6.67 1.04
C SER A 157 15.67 -7.98 0.86
N ASP A 158 15.64 -8.86 1.86
CA ASP A 158 16.33 -10.16 1.83
C ASP A 158 15.83 -11.04 0.66
N ILE A 159 14.51 -11.04 0.42
CA ILE A 159 13.89 -11.71 -0.74
C ILE A 159 14.39 -11.11 -2.06
N ASN A 160 14.41 -9.78 -2.18
CA ASN A 160 14.85 -9.13 -3.40
C ASN A 160 16.35 -9.38 -3.67
N GLU A 161 17.17 -9.50 -2.64
CA GLU A 161 18.59 -9.84 -2.78
C GLU A 161 18.78 -11.27 -3.28
N LYS A 162 18.07 -12.26 -2.71
CA LYS A 162 18.09 -13.65 -3.19
C LYS A 162 17.64 -13.77 -4.65
N LEU A 163 16.57 -13.06 -5.04
CA LEU A 163 16.10 -13.04 -6.43
C LEU A 163 17.16 -12.45 -7.39
N LYS A 164 17.84 -11.36 -6.98
CA LYS A 164 18.92 -10.77 -7.79
C LYS A 164 20.13 -11.71 -7.91
N GLU A 165 20.44 -12.48 -6.88
CA GLU A 165 21.49 -13.50 -6.93
C GLU A 165 21.16 -14.62 -7.91
N ALA A 166 19.95 -15.17 -7.84
CA ALA A 166 19.48 -16.19 -8.78
C ALA A 166 19.51 -15.72 -10.25
N VAL A 167 19.08 -14.47 -10.53
CA VAL A 167 19.21 -13.87 -11.88
C VAL A 167 20.67 -13.82 -12.35
N ARG A 168 21.59 -13.42 -11.48
CA ARG A 168 23.03 -13.33 -11.83
C ARG A 168 23.62 -14.70 -12.15
N GLU A 169 23.11 -15.76 -11.54
CA GLU A 169 23.53 -17.14 -11.80
C GLU A 169 22.80 -17.79 -13.00
N GLY A 170 21.89 -17.06 -13.65
CA GLY A 170 21.18 -17.51 -14.84
C GLY A 170 19.93 -18.34 -14.57
N GLU A 171 19.44 -18.35 -13.33
CA GLU A 171 18.20 -19.04 -12.97
C GLU A 171 16.98 -18.27 -13.48
N ASP A 172 15.96 -19.01 -13.94
CA ASP A 172 14.69 -18.43 -14.36
C ASP A 172 13.83 -18.07 -13.13
N VAL A 173 13.91 -16.82 -12.71
CA VAL A 173 13.07 -16.27 -11.63
C VAL A 173 11.88 -15.45 -12.15
N GLY A 174 11.54 -15.60 -13.45
CA GLY A 174 10.48 -14.86 -14.11
C GLY A 174 10.98 -13.63 -14.89
N THR A 175 10.24 -12.52 -14.82
CA THR A 175 10.45 -11.39 -15.73
C THR A 175 11.45 -10.36 -15.20
N VAL A 176 12.58 -10.21 -15.89
CA VAL A 176 13.47 -9.05 -15.75
C VAL A 176 12.99 -7.92 -16.64
N GLN A 177 12.81 -6.72 -16.09
CA GLN A 177 12.44 -5.52 -16.83
C GLN A 177 13.55 -4.48 -16.80
N ASN A 178 13.96 -4.06 -17.99
CA ASN A 178 14.82 -2.89 -18.15
C ASN A 178 13.96 -1.66 -18.35
N ARG A 179 14.19 -0.64 -17.53
CA ARG A 179 13.54 0.67 -17.66
C ARG A 179 14.59 1.73 -17.92
N THR A 180 14.59 2.24 -19.14
CA THR A 180 15.38 3.40 -19.54
C THR A 180 14.64 4.66 -19.14
N TYR A 181 15.25 5.45 -18.26
CA TYR A 181 14.76 6.74 -17.84
C TYR A 181 15.25 7.80 -18.80
N LYS A 182 14.33 8.66 -19.24
CA LYS A 182 14.66 9.78 -20.10
C LYS A 182 15.65 10.73 -19.41
N PRO A 183 16.54 11.38 -20.18
CA PRO A 183 17.31 12.55 -19.75
C PRO A 183 16.48 13.52 -18.93
N LYS A 184 17.06 14.05 -17.86
CA LYS A 184 16.47 15.11 -17.04
C LYS A 184 17.35 16.34 -17.12
N PHE A 185 16.75 17.51 -17.00
CA PHE A 185 17.50 18.75 -16.88
C PHE A 185 18.28 18.76 -15.55
N ASP A 186 19.58 19.00 -15.63
CA ASP A 186 20.46 19.15 -14.47
C ASP A 186 20.42 20.59 -13.97
N GLU A 187 19.39 20.88 -13.18
CA GLU A 187 19.15 22.19 -12.59
C GLU A 187 20.31 22.66 -11.71
N ALA A 188 20.97 21.74 -11.00
CA ALA A 188 22.10 22.08 -10.13
C ALA A 188 23.33 22.53 -10.94
N ALA A 189 23.68 21.79 -11.99
CA ALA A 189 24.78 22.17 -12.88
C ALA A 189 24.48 23.48 -13.63
N PHE A 190 23.23 23.70 -14.02
CA PHE A 190 22.82 24.95 -14.66
C PHE A 190 22.87 26.14 -13.68
N ALA A 191 22.36 25.98 -12.46
CA ALA A 191 22.38 27.02 -11.44
C ALA A 191 23.80 27.44 -11.05
N ASP A 192 24.74 26.50 -10.99
CA ASP A 192 26.15 26.76 -10.70
C ASP A 192 26.85 27.56 -11.81
N LYS A 193 26.61 27.20 -13.08
CA LYS A 193 27.26 27.86 -14.23
C LYS A 193 26.56 29.13 -14.71
N HIS A 194 25.25 29.25 -14.50
CA HIS A 194 24.43 30.36 -14.99
C HIS A 194 23.52 30.96 -13.89
N PRO A 195 24.07 31.40 -12.75
CA PRO A 195 23.27 31.88 -11.62
C PRO A 195 22.38 33.09 -11.95
N GLU A 196 22.86 33.98 -12.84
CA GLU A 196 22.10 35.17 -13.27
C GLU A 196 20.90 34.83 -14.15
N VAL A 197 21.01 33.80 -14.99
CA VAL A 197 19.88 33.34 -15.81
C VAL A 197 18.93 32.55 -14.93
N TYR A 198 19.47 31.64 -14.12
CA TYR A 198 18.71 30.81 -13.19
C TYR A 198 17.79 31.63 -12.27
N SER A 199 18.31 32.69 -11.64
CA SER A 199 17.53 33.54 -10.73
C SER A 199 16.33 34.24 -11.38
N LYS A 200 16.31 34.44 -12.71
CA LYS A 200 15.17 35.06 -13.43
C LYS A 200 13.97 34.14 -13.59
N TYR A 201 14.19 32.83 -13.46
CA TYR A 201 13.17 31.80 -13.58
C TYR A 201 12.78 31.20 -12.23
N LEU A 202 13.26 31.77 -11.12
CA LEU A 202 12.78 31.40 -9.79
C LEU A 202 11.42 32.06 -9.54
N GLU A 203 10.41 31.24 -9.34
CA GLU A 203 9.07 31.66 -8.95
C GLU A 203 8.80 31.29 -7.50
N LEU A 204 8.08 32.17 -6.79
CA LEU A 204 7.59 31.86 -5.45
C LEU A 204 6.32 31.05 -5.56
N GLU A 205 6.41 29.76 -5.28
CA GLU A 205 5.26 28.87 -5.23
C GLU A 205 4.75 28.74 -3.79
N PRO A 206 3.50 29.16 -3.49
CA PRO A 206 2.91 28.93 -2.19
C PRO A 206 2.67 27.43 -2.00
N PHE A 207 3.05 26.91 -0.84
CA PHE A 207 2.79 25.53 -0.48
C PHE A 207 2.29 25.41 0.96
N TRP A 208 1.67 24.28 1.26
CA TRP A 208 1.21 23.99 2.60
C TRP A 208 2.20 23.07 3.32
N TYR A 209 2.92 23.60 4.30
CA TYR A 209 3.81 22.79 5.12
C TYR A 209 2.98 21.97 6.12
N SER A 210 3.18 20.66 6.15
CA SER A 210 2.59 19.76 7.15
C SER A 210 3.48 18.54 7.35
N ARG A 211 4.30 18.55 8.40
CA ARG A 211 5.16 17.41 8.75
C ARG A 211 4.78 16.84 10.11
N PHE A 212 4.23 15.62 10.08
CA PHE A 212 3.94 14.84 11.28
C PHE A 212 5.15 13.99 11.66
N LEU A 213 5.53 14.00 12.93
CA LEU A 213 6.62 13.24 13.52
C LEU A 213 6.12 12.56 14.79
N SER A 214 6.28 11.24 14.87
CA SER A 214 6.13 10.51 16.13
C SER A 214 7.41 10.63 16.96
N ASN A 215 7.26 10.73 18.28
CA ASN A 215 8.39 10.75 19.20
C ASN A 215 8.92 9.33 19.40
N LYS A 216 10.24 9.16 19.28
CA LYS A 216 10.92 7.88 19.47
C LYS A 216 10.97 7.41 20.93
N LYS A 217 10.59 8.26 21.90
CA LYS A 217 10.57 7.88 23.33
C LYS A 217 9.50 6.84 23.68
N VAL A 218 8.45 6.73 22.86
CA VAL A 218 7.45 5.67 23.03
C VAL A 218 7.97 4.44 22.29
N GLU A 219 8.42 3.46 23.07
CA GLU A 219 8.89 2.19 22.55
C GLU A 219 7.72 1.30 22.12
N ALA A 220 8.00 0.37 21.21
CA ALA A 220 7.07 -0.70 20.90
C ALA A 220 6.88 -1.59 22.14
N SER A 221 5.74 -2.28 22.19
CA SER A 221 5.44 -3.28 23.21
C SER A 221 6.47 -4.42 23.21
N GLU A 222 6.66 -5.05 24.39
CA GLU A 222 7.45 -6.27 24.54
C GLU A 222 6.73 -7.44 23.87
N GLY A 223 6.82 -7.51 22.54
CA GLY A 223 6.16 -8.49 21.69
C GLY A 223 5.17 -7.83 20.74
N LEU A 224 5.33 -8.06 19.44
CA LEU A 224 4.50 -7.44 18.40
C LEU A 224 3.17 -8.19 18.18
N GLY A 225 2.84 -9.10 19.08
CA GLY A 225 1.66 -9.96 19.06
C GLY A 225 1.96 -11.33 18.48
N ALA A 226 1.44 -12.37 19.14
CA ALA A 226 1.72 -13.77 18.81
C ALA A 226 1.44 -14.13 17.34
N GLU A 227 0.34 -13.63 16.75
CA GLU A 227 0.04 -13.89 15.33
C GLU A 227 1.11 -13.34 14.38
N PHE A 228 1.61 -12.13 14.65
CA PHE A 228 2.65 -11.51 13.84
C PHE A 228 3.97 -12.28 13.98
N GLU A 229 4.33 -12.66 15.21
CA GLU A 229 5.55 -13.39 15.50
C GLU A 229 5.55 -14.81 14.90
N LEU A 230 4.41 -15.50 14.94
CA LEU A 230 4.24 -16.80 14.28
C LEU A 230 4.40 -16.66 12.76
N ALA A 231 3.77 -15.66 12.13
CA ALA A 231 3.90 -15.42 10.70
C ALA A 231 5.35 -15.09 10.29
N ILE A 232 6.07 -14.30 11.08
CA ILE A 232 7.49 -14.01 10.84
C ILE A 232 8.34 -15.28 10.95
N THR A 233 8.07 -16.11 11.96
CA THR A 233 8.80 -17.37 12.17
C THR A 233 8.59 -18.33 11.00
N GLU A 234 7.35 -18.43 10.50
CA GLU A 234 7.02 -19.22 9.31
C GLU A 234 7.78 -18.72 8.08
N ILE A 235 7.75 -17.41 7.81
CA ILE A 235 8.47 -16.80 6.68
C ILE A 235 9.98 -17.07 6.79
N GLN A 236 10.56 -16.94 7.98
CA GLN A 236 11.98 -17.20 8.21
C GLN A 236 12.34 -18.67 8.00
N SER A 237 11.47 -19.59 8.42
CA SER A 237 11.63 -21.03 8.17
C SER A 237 11.63 -21.33 6.67
N LEU A 238 10.64 -20.80 5.93
CA LEU A 238 10.56 -20.95 4.46
C LEU A 238 11.80 -20.37 3.79
N MET A 239 12.25 -19.18 4.20
CA MET A 239 13.46 -18.54 3.66
C MET A 239 14.74 -19.33 3.94
N SER A 240 14.81 -20.02 5.07
CA SER A 240 15.97 -20.86 5.46
C SER A 240 15.99 -22.19 4.72
N ALA A 241 14.83 -22.69 4.28
CA ALA A 241 14.71 -23.91 3.48
C ALA A 241 15.16 -23.73 2.00
N ILE A 242 15.44 -22.50 1.58
CA ILE A 242 15.95 -22.16 0.25
C ILE A 242 17.47 -22.38 0.27
N GLY A 243 17.90 -23.57 -0.17
CA GLY A 243 19.28 -24.02 -0.06
C GLY A 243 20.25 -23.42 -1.08
N GLY A 244 19.75 -22.77 -2.13
CA GLY A 244 20.55 -22.17 -3.20
C GLY A 244 19.70 -21.44 -4.24
N THR A 245 20.35 -20.95 -5.31
CA THR A 245 19.71 -20.22 -6.41
C THR A 245 18.77 -21.07 -7.25
N SER A 246 19.05 -22.36 -7.41
CA SER A 246 18.15 -23.32 -8.08
C SER A 246 16.80 -23.51 -7.37
N ASP A 247 16.71 -23.12 -6.10
CA ASP A 247 15.47 -23.15 -5.30
C ASP A 247 14.67 -21.83 -5.40
N ALA A 248 15.04 -20.91 -6.30
CA ALA A 248 14.42 -19.58 -6.39
C ALA A 248 12.89 -19.61 -6.60
N TYR A 249 12.33 -20.67 -7.19
CA TYR A 249 10.88 -20.85 -7.32
C TYR A 249 10.16 -20.91 -5.95
N LYS A 250 10.85 -21.39 -4.89
CA LYS A 250 10.33 -21.44 -3.51
C LYS A 250 10.20 -20.06 -2.87
N ILE A 251 10.77 -19.00 -3.46
CA ILE A 251 10.67 -17.61 -2.96
C ILE A 251 9.24 -17.06 -3.11
N SER A 252 8.42 -17.64 -3.99
CA SER A 252 7.06 -17.19 -4.25
C SER A 252 6.17 -17.16 -2.99
N GLU A 253 6.23 -18.22 -2.18
CA GLU A 253 5.44 -18.36 -0.94
C GLU A 253 5.83 -17.34 0.15
N PRO A 254 7.09 -17.22 0.61
CA PRO A 254 7.47 -16.21 1.59
C PRO A 254 7.25 -14.78 1.04
N THR A 255 7.33 -14.58 -0.28
CA THR A 255 6.98 -13.29 -0.91
C THR A 255 5.50 -12.95 -0.73
N MET A 256 4.60 -13.92 -0.92
CA MET A 256 3.17 -13.72 -0.72
C MET A 256 2.87 -13.41 0.75
N LEU A 257 3.43 -14.19 1.67
CA LEU A 257 3.23 -14.01 3.11
C LEU A 257 3.74 -12.65 3.60
N VAL A 258 4.97 -12.24 3.23
CA VAL A 258 5.48 -10.92 3.64
C VAL A 258 4.69 -9.77 3.02
N THR A 259 4.20 -9.93 1.79
CA THR A 259 3.38 -8.90 1.13
C THR A 259 2.07 -8.69 1.88
N GLN A 260 1.43 -9.78 2.31
CA GLN A 260 0.23 -9.73 3.15
C GLN A 260 0.53 -9.09 4.51
N LEU A 261 1.60 -9.53 5.18
CA LEU A 261 2.00 -9.03 6.49
C LEU A 261 2.30 -7.52 6.46
N LYS A 262 2.99 -7.08 5.40
CA LYS A 262 3.31 -5.68 5.16
C LYS A 262 2.05 -4.83 4.95
N ALA A 263 1.08 -5.31 4.18
CA ALA A 263 -0.16 -4.58 3.94
C ALA A 263 -0.93 -4.27 5.24
N LEU A 264 -0.85 -5.17 6.23
CA LEU A 264 -1.45 -5.00 7.55
C LEU A 264 -0.70 -4.03 8.43
N ALA A 265 0.63 -4.20 8.50
CA ALA A 265 1.46 -3.26 9.22
C ALA A 265 1.29 -1.84 8.64
N ASP A 266 1.12 -1.72 7.31
CA ASP A 266 0.85 -0.44 6.64
C ASP A 266 -0.50 0.14 7.03
N TRP A 267 -1.52 -0.72 7.15
CA TRP A 267 -2.83 -0.32 7.61
C TRP A 267 -2.80 0.18 9.06
N ASP A 268 -2.26 -0.61 9.97
CA ASP A 268 -2.16 -0.28 11.39
C ASP A 268 -1.36 1.01 11.58
N LEU A 269 -0.28 1.17 10.81
CA LEU A 269 0.57 2.37 10.82
C LEU A 269 -0.22 3.60 10.39
N LYS A 270 -0.96 3.51 9.28
CA LYS A 270 -1.78 4.61 8.76
C LYS A 270 -2.89 4.98 9.74
N TYR A 271 -3.57 3.98 10.27
CA TYR A 271 -4.67 4.20 11.20
C TYR A 271 -4.19 4.82 12.52
N ALA A 272 -3.15 4.26 13.14
CA ALA A 272 -2.56 4.84 14.35
C ALA A 272 -2.02 6.26 14.10
N THR A 273 -1.44 6.51 12.91
CA THR A 273 -1.01 7.86 12.52
C THR A 273 -2.20 8.82 12.42
N ALA A 274 -3.30 8.41 11.80
CA ALA A 274 -4.50 9.24 11.68
C ALA A 274 -5.15 9.50 13.05
N GLN A 275 -5.24 8.49 13.91
CA GLN A 275 -5.68 8.67 15.30
C GLN A 275 -4.80 9.68 16.04
N MET A 276 -3.48 9.57 15.91
CA MET A 276 -2.57 10.50 16.56
C MET A 276 -2.68 11.93 16.01
N LYS A 277 -2.91 12.08 14.70
CA LYS A 277 -3.20 13.37 14.08
C LYS A 277 -4.49 13.99 14.62
N VAL A 278 -5.55 13.18 14.76
CA VAL A 278 -6.83 13.63 15.33
C VAL A 278 -6.67 14.02 16.79
N ALA A 279 -5.92 13.24 17.59
CA ALA A 279 -5.62 13.55 18.98
C ALA A 279 -4.81 14.85 19.12
N CYS A 280 -3.83 15.07 18.23
CA CYS A 280 -3.06 16.30 18.19
C CYS A 280 -3.95 17.51 17.81
N GLY A 281 -4.91 17.32 16.91
CA GLY A 281 -5.91 18.32 16.56
C GLY A 281 -5.30 19.59 16.00
N VAL A 282 -5.62 20.74 16.60
CA VAL A 282 -5.06 22.05 16.22
C VAL A 282 -3.70 22.34 16.88
N ASN A 283 -3.25 21.50 17.80
CA ASN A 283 -2.00 21.71 18.52
C ASN A 283 -0.78 21.48 17.61
N GLU A 284 0.37 22.03 18.00
CA GLU A 284 1.65 21.78 17.32
C GLU A 284 2.31 20.49 17.84
N ALA A 285 2.06 20.09 19.08
CA ALA A 285 2.61 18.86 19.65
C ALA A 285 1.79 18.30 20.82
N ILE A 286 1.98 17.00 21.05
CA ILE A 286 1.64 16.31 22.30
C ILE A 286 2.97 15.93 22.96
N GLU A 287 3.21 16.44 24.16
CA GLU A 287 4.46 16.25 24.91
C GLU A 287 4.81 14.77 25.03
N GLY A 288 6.04 14.40 24.67
CA GLY A 288 6.51 13.02 24.75
C GLY A 288 5.97 12.07 23.67
N VAL A 289 4.98 12.47 22.87
CA VAL A 289 4.25 11.58 21.96
C VAL A 289 4.44 11.93 20.48
N CYS A 290 4.16 13.17 20.07
CA CYS A 290 4.28 13.56 18.65
C CYS A 290 4.45 15.08 18.47
N SER A 291 4.97 15.48 17.31
CA SER A 291 4.94 16.85 16.83
C SER A 291 4.37 16.93 15.41
N TRP A 292 3.57 17.95 15.16
CA TRP A 292 2.91 18.15 13.87
C TRP A 292 2.76 19.64 13.59
N LYS A 293 3.79 20.24 13.00
CA LYS A 293 3.78 21.65 12.63
C LYS A 293 3.11 21.84 11.27
N ARG A 294 2.16 22.78 11.19
CA ARG A 294 1.37 23.06 9.98
C ARG A 294 1.21 24.56 9.76
N TYR A 295 1.54 25.04 8.56
CA TYR A 295 1.41 26.45 8.19
C TYR A 295 1.51 26.63 6.67
N GLN A 296 1.00 27.76 6.17
CA GLN A 296 1.21 28.17 4.79
C GLN A 296 2.59 28.81 4.65
N ASP A 297 3.35 28.39 3.66
CA ASP A 297 4.71 28.86 3.38
C ASP A 297 4.87 29.08 1.87
N SER A 298 6.02 29.59 1.45
CA SER A 298 6.38 29.73 0.04
C SER A 298 7.80 29.25 -0.18
N LYS A 299 8.02 28.47 -1.23
CA LYS A 299 9.36 28.06 -1.66
C LYS A 299 9.67 28.70 -3.01
N GLN A 300 10.95 28.94 -3.27
CA GLN A 300 11.40 29.25 -4.61
C GLN A 300 11.50 27.96 -5.41
N GLU A 301 10.81 27.89 -6.54
CA GLU A 301 10.87 26.78 -7.50
C GLU A 301 11.28 27.32 -8.87
N PHE A 302 12.13 26.58 -9.57
CA PHE A 302 12.57 26.94 -10.91
C PHE A 302 11.47 26.62 -11.93
N ASP A 303 10.97 27.62 -12.66
CA ASP A 303 10.00 27.41 -13.72
C ASP A 303 10.67 26.82 -14.97
N LEU A 304 10.82 25.50 -14.93
CA LEU A 304 11.41 24.73 -16.02
C LEU A 304 10.60 24.85 -17.31
N LYS A 305 9.28 25.04 -17.25
CA LYS A 305 8.44 25.12 -18.45
C LYS A 305 8.72 26.40 -19.21
N LYS A 306 8.70 27.53 -18.52
CA LYS A 306 9.02 28.83 -19.10
C LYS A 306 10.47 28.88 -19.57
N PHE A 307 11.40 28.38 -18.76
CA PHE A 307 12.80 28.27 -19.15
C PHE A 307 12.99 27.46 -20.44
N THR A 308 12.33 26.31 -20.57
CA THR A 308 12.45 25.46 -21.77
C THR A 308 11.86 26.16 -23.01
N GLY A 309 10.81 26.95 -22.84
CA GLY A 309 10.20 27.73 -23.92
C GLY A 309 11.07 28.90 -24.41
N GLU A 310 11.75 29.58 -23.49
CA GLU A 310 12.57 30.77 -23.79
C GLU A 310 14.04 30.43 -24.12
N HIS A 311 14.57 29.32 -23.59
CA HIS A 311 15.96 28.88 -23.74
C HIS A 311 16.08 27.37 -24.04
N PRO A 312 15.57 26.90 -25.19
CA PRO A 312 15.63 25.49 -25.56
C PRO A 312 17.07 24.96 -25.70
N ASP A 313 18.02 25.80 -26.12
CA ASP A 313 19.41 25.38 -26.32
C ASP A 313 20.10 25.05 -24.98
N PHE A 314 19.93 25.90 -23.97
CA PHE A 314 20.44 25.62 -22.61
C PHE A 314 19.74 24.41 -22.01
N TYR A 315 18.44 24.23 -22.25
CA TYR A 315 17.74 23.04 -21.78
C TYR A 315 18.40 21.77 -22.33
N MET A 316 18.72 21.73 -23.62
CA MET A 316 19.34 20.58 -24.27
C MET A 316 20.79 20.34 -23.83
N GLU A 317 21.57 21.39 -23.60
CA GLU A 317 22.96 21.31 -23.14
C GLU A 317 23.08 20.67 -21.75
N TYR A 318 22.12 20.95 -20.86
CA TYR A 318 22.12 20.48 -19.47
C TYR A 318 21.23 19.25 -19.25
N LEU A 319 20.90 18.51 -20.31
CA LEU A 319 20.25 17.21 -20.16
C LEU A 319 21.25 16.16 -19.66
N THR A 320 20.90 15.46 -18.58
CA THR A 320 21.64 14.29 -18.11
C THR A 320 21.52 13.15 -19.13
N ASP A 321 22.47 12.23 -19.12
CA ASP A 321 22.35 11.01 -19.91
C ASP A 321 21.14 10.15 -19.50
N ALA A 322 20.63 9.39 -20.46
CA ALA A 322 19.60 8.39 -20.19
C ALA A 322 20.17 7.27 -19.31
N VAL A 323 19.49 6.96 -18.21
CA VAL A 323 19.91 5.91 -17.28
C VAL A 323 19.00 4.70 -17.44
N THR A 324 19.57 3.53 -17.76
CA THR A 324 18.83 2.26 -17.76
C THR A 324 19.01 1.57 -16.41
N LYS A 325 17.90 1.22 -15.77
CA LYS A 325 17.89 0.42 -14.55
C LYS A 325 17.18 -0.90 -14.80
N GLU A 326 17.78 -1.97 -14.30
CA GLU A 326 17.21 -3.31 -14.34
C GLU A 326 16.38 -3.57 -13.06
N TYR A 327 15.20 -4.15 -13.24
CA TYR A 327 14.29 -4.53 -12.18
C TYR A 327 13.93 -6.00 -12.32
N VAL A 328 14.19 -6.78 -11.27
CA VAL A 328 13.67 -8.15 -11.16
C VAL A 328 12.24 -8.05 -10.66
N LEU A 329 11.27 -8.44 -11.50
CA LEU A 329 9.87 -8.49 -11.05
C LEU A 329 9.66 -9.70 -10.18
N ARG A 330 9.05 -9.48 -9.01
CA ARG A 330 8.64 -10.58 -8.14
C ARG A 330 7.62 -11.45 -8.85
N PRO A 331 7.71 -12.78 -8.72
CA PRO A 331 6.67 -13.67 -9.22
C PRO A 331 5.33 -13.25 -8.62
N ARG A 332 4.42 -12.74 -9.45
CA ARG A 332 3.00 -12.70 -9.06
C ARG A 332 2.58 -14.16 -9.04
N GLY A 333 2.09 -14.65 -7.90
CA GLY A 333 1.64 -16.04 -7.75
C GLY A 333 0.78 -16.44 -8.94
N ASN A 334 1.39 -17.10 -9.92
CA ASN A 334 0.71 -17.64 -11.07
C ASN A 334 0.33 -19.04 -10.65
N ALA A 335 -0.94 -19.22 -10.34
CA ALA A 335 -1.59 -20.52 -10.39
C ALA A 335 -1.51 -21.02 -11.84
N ARG A 336 -0.41 -21.68 -12.19
CA ARG A 336 -0.29 -22.55 -13.35
C ARG A 336 0.67 -23.69 -13.03
N THR A 337 0.11 -24.74 -12.46
CA THR A 337 0.32 -26.12 -12.90
C THR A 337 -1.01 -26.82 -12.80
#